data_AF-A0A2V9DU78-F1
#
_entry.id   AF-A0A2V9DU78-F1
#
_cell.length_a   1.000
_cell.length_b   1.000
_cell.length_c   1.000
_cell.angle_alpha   90.00
_cell.angle_beta   90.00
_cell.angle_gamma   90.00
#
_symmetry.space_group_name_H-M   'P 1'
#
loop_
_entity.id
_entity.type
_entity.pdbx_description
1 polymer ?
#
loop_
_entity_poly.entity_id
_entity_poly.type
_entity_poly.pdbx_seq_one_letter_code
_entity_poly.pdbx_strand_id
1 'polypeptide(L)'
;MDFDEFCQYDPLFDVAHFTAHLRFLGLTHFGTLHHFDGLAERFLAAYEAGGGEYSEERLSLYKAIAYFKLGRFVALVQRPAEWMQILPELLSEARRLVWTKDVTPLHAGGVD
;
A
#
# COMPACT_ATOMS: atom_id res chain seq x y z
N MET A 1 -18.08 10.89 7.50
CA MET A 1 -17.45 9.58 7.25
C MET A 1 -18.09 9.01 6.01
N ASP A 2 -17.28 8.51 5.08
CA ASP A 2 -17.70 7.94 3.81
C ASP A 2 -17.75 6.41 3.96
N PHE A 3 -18.91 5.87 4.34
CA PHE A 3 -19.13 4.45 4.62
C PHE A 3 -19.87 3.75 3.47
N ASP A 4 -19.91 4.36 2.29
CA ASP A 4 -20.71 3.84 1.17
C ASP A 4 -20.18 2.46 0.67
N GLU A 5 -18.93 2.13 1.02
CA GLU A 5 -18.25 0.85 0.74
C GLU A 5 -18.03 -0.04 2.00
N PHE A 6 -18.62 0.31 3.15
CA PHE A 6 -18.40 -0.39 4.42
C PHE A 6 -18.90 -1.85 4.39
N CYS A 7 -18.13 -2.77 5.01
CA CYS A 7 -18.37 -4.23 5.06
C CYS A 7 -18.33 -4.99 3.72
N GLN A 8 -17.89 -4.37 2.62
CA GLN A 8 -17.83 -5.04 1.31
C GLN A 8 -16.50 -5.76 1.03
N TYR A 9 -15.47 -5.52 1.85
CA TYR A 9 -14.10 -5.95 1.58
C TYR A 9 -13.44 -6.64 2.77
N ASP A 10 -12.33 -7.31 2.47
CA ASP A 10 -11.39 -7.83 3.46
C ASP A 10 -10.96 -6.71 4.43
N PRO A 11 -11.05 -6.88 5.77
CA PRO A 11 -10.62 -5.87 6.74
C PRO A 11 -9.16 -5.40 6.55
N LEU A 12 -8.29 -6.25 6.01
CA LEU A 12 -6.90 -5.85 5.67
C LEU A 12 -6.84 -4.80 4.57
N PHE A 13 -7.89 -4.64 3.77
CA PHE A 13 -8.00 -3.58 2.78
C PHE A 13 -8.03 -2.20 3.44
N ASP A 14 -8.78 -2.05 4.53
CA ASP A 14 -8.87 -0.80 5.30
C ASP A 14 -7.54 -0.52 6.01
N VAL A 15 -6.93 -1.55 6.60
CA VAL A 15 -5.60 -1.48 7.24
C VAL A 15 -4.54 -1.04 6.24
N ALA A 16 -4.56 -1.61 5.03
CA ALA A 16 -3.66 -1.24 3.95
C ALA A 16 -3.85 0.21 3.51
N HIS A 17 -5.10 0.65 3.34
CA HIS A 17 -5.40 2.03 2.96
C HIS A 17 -4.94 3.01 4.02
N PHE A 18 -5.24 2.74 5.29
CA PHE A 18 -4.80 3.59 6.40
C PHE A 18 -3.28 3.73 6.43
N THR A 19 -2.54 2.60 6.39
CA THR A 19 -1.07 2.63 6.45
C THR A 19 -0.45 3.30 5.23
N ALA A 20 -1.02 3.12 4.03
CA ALA A 20 -0.58 3.82 2.83
C ALA A 20 -0.81 5.34 2.91
N HIS A 21 -1.96 5.77 3.43
CA HIS A 21 -2.26 7.20 3.61
C HIS A 21 -1.39 7.86 4.68
N LEU A 22 -1.08 7.13 5.76
CA LEU A 22 -0.15 7.62 6.77
C LEU A 22 1.24 7.87 6.18
N ARG A 23 1.74 6.95 5.35
CA ARG A 23 3.03 7.12 4.66
C ARG A 23 2.97 8.21 3.59
N PHE A 24 1.85 8.34 2.88
CA PHE A 24 1.61 9.44 1.96
C PHE A 24 1.66 10.80 2.65
N LEU A 25 1.11 10.94 3.87
CA LEU A 25 1.27 12.14 4.69
C LEU A 25 2.75 12.42 4.99
N GLY A 26 3.54 11.38 5.27
CA GLY A 26 4.99 11.45 5.38
C GLY A 26 5.63 12.07 4.13
N LEU A 27 5.25 11.57 2.95
CA LEU A 27 5.78 12.04 1.68
C LEU A 27 5.40 13.50 1.40
N THR A 28 4.14 13.89 1.60
CA THR A 28 3.67 15.23 1.24
C THR A 28 4.11 16.33 2.21
N HIS A 29 4.39 16.00 3.48
CA HIS A 29 4.80 16.99 4.48
C HIS A 29 6.27 16.93 4.87
N PHE A 30 6.92 15.78 4.71
CA PHE A 30 8.30 15.55 5.16
C PHE A 30 9.21 15.03 4.04
N GLY A 31 8.70 14.89 2.82
CA GLY A 31 9.48 14.48 1.64
C GLY A 31 9.87 13.00 1.62
N THR A 32 9.32 12.17 2.51
CA THR A 32 9.63 10.73 2.54
C THR A 32 8.46 9.88 3.01
N LEU A 33 8.21 8.77 2.31
CA LEU A 33 7.21 7.76 2.70
C LEU A 33 7.53 7.09 4.05
N HIS A 34 8.79 7.15 4.48
CA HIS A 34 9.30 6.44 5.65
C HIS A 34 9.15 7.22 6.96
N HIS A 35 8.72 8.49 6.90
CA HIS A 35 8.68 9.37 8.07
C HIS A 35 7.85 8.78 9.22
N PHE A 36 6.76 8.09 8.90
CA PHE A 36 5.83 7.50 9.87
C PHE A 36 5.90 5.97 9.94
N ASP A 37 6.98 5.33 9.48
CA ASP A 37 7.09 3.86 9.49
C ASP A 37 6.88 3.27 10.89
N GLY A 38 7.53 3.84 11.91
CA GLY A 38 7.33 3.37 13.29
C GLY A 38 5.90 3.56 13.81
N LEU A 39 5.13 4.53 13.30
CA LEU A 39 3.71 4.67 13.65
C LEU A 39 2.84 3.65 12.90
N ALA A 40 3.14 3.40 11.61
CA ALA A 40 2.47 2.37 10.82
C ALA A 40 2.71 0.97 11.42
N GLU A 41 3.93 0.67 11.87
CA GLU A 41 4.27 -0.58 12.54
C GLU A 41 3.50 -0.77 13.85
N ARG A 42 3.45 0.26 14.70
CA ARG A 42 2.66 0.21 15.95
C ARG A 42 1.16 0.03 15.69
N PHE A 43 0.64 0.67 14.64
CA PHE A 43 -0.75 0.49 14.24
C PHE A 43 -1.04 -0.96 13.82
N LEU A 44 -0.17 -1.54 12.99
CA LEU A 44 -0.30 -2.93 12.54
C LEU A 44 -0.21 -3.92 13.72
N ALA A 45 0.77 -3.72 14.62
CA ALA A 45 0.91 -4.56 15.81
C ALA A 45 -0.31 -4.48 16.73
N ALA A 46 -0.90 -3.30 16.90
CA ALA A 46 -2.12 -3.13 17.67
C ALA A 46 -3.35 -3.78 17.00
N TYR A 47 -3.45 -3.71 15.68
CA TYR A 47 -4.51 -4.35 14.91
C TYR A 47 -4.45 -5.89 15.05
N GLU A 48 -3.26 -6.47 14.92
CA GLU A 48 -3.05 -7.92 15.10
C GLU A 48 -3.33 -8.35 16.54
N ALA A 49 -2.82 -7.61 17.54
CA ALA A 49 -3.10 -7.89 18.94
C ALA A 49 -4.59 -7.78 19.31
N GLY A 50 -5.36 -6.99 18.56
CA GLY A 50 -6.82 -6.86 18.69
C GLY A 50 -7.62 -8.03 18.13
N GLY A 51 -6.96 -9.06 17.59
CA GLY A 51 -7.61 -10.23 16.97
C GLY A 51 -7.95 -10.04 15.49
N GLY A 52 -7.38 -9.01 14.84
CA GLY A 52 -7.50 -8.83 13.40
C GLY A 52 -6.82 -9.97 12.64
N GLU A 53 -7.49 -10.51 11.63
CA GLU A 53 -6.89 -11.52 10.75
C GLU A 53 -5.72 -10.88 9.98
N TYR A 54 -4.50 -11.40 10.19
CA TYR A 54 -3.29 -10.87 9.57
C TYR A 54 -2.79 -11.80 8.45
N SER A 55 -2.49 -11.20 7.30
CA SER A 55 -1.85 -11.88 6.18
C SER A 55 -0.95 -10.87 5.47
N GLU A 56 0.36 -11.08 5.59
CA GLU A 56 1.36 -10.20 4.98
C GLU A 56 1.19 -10.08 3.46
N GLU A 57 0.81 -11.18 2.80
CA GLU A 57 0.59 -11.21 1.36
C GLU A 57 -0.59 -10.34 0.94
N ARG A 58 -1.75 -10.51 1.58
CA ARG A 58 -2.94 -9.68 1.30
C ARG A 58 -2.67 -8.23 1.64
N LEU A 59 -2.04 -7.97 2.79
CA LEU A 59 -1.68 -6.63 3.20
C LEU A 59 -0.75 -5.96 2.17
N SER A 60 0.25 -6.68 1.66
CA SER A 60 1.17 -6.15 0.64
C SER A 60 0.45 -5.84 -0.67
N LEU A 61 -0.42 -6.74 -1.14
CA LEU A 61 -1.24 -6.53 -2.34
C LEU A 61 -2.16 -5.31 -2.18
N TYR A 62 -2.88 -5.22 -1.06
CA TYR A 62 -3.80 -4.10 -0.82
C TYR A 62 -3.06 -2.77 -0.64
N LYS A 63 -1.86 -2.76 -0.04
CA LYS A 63 -1.02 -1.56 0.02
C LYS A 63 -0.56 -1.13 -1.37
N ALA A 64 -0.21 -2.07 -2.26
CA ALA A 64 0.12 -1.75 -3.64
C ALA A 64 -1.06 -1.11 -4.39
N ILE A 65 -2.28 -1.64 -4.20
CA ILE A 65 -3.51 -1.07 -4.75
C ILE A 65 -3.76 0.34 -4.18
N ALA A 66 -3.58 0.53 -2.88
CA ALA A 66 -3.75 1.83 -2.23
C ALA A 66 -2.77 2.87 -2.78
N TYR A 67 -1.49 2.51 -2.95
CA TYR A 67 -0.50 3.40 -3.57
C TYR A 67 -0.82 3.74 -5.02
N PHE A 68 -1.33 2.77 -5.79
CA PHE A 68 -1.79 3.03 -7.16
C PHE A 68 -2.99 4.00 -7.19
N LYS A 69 -3.97 3.81 -6.31
CA LYS A 69 -5.12 4.72 -6.13
C LYS A 69 -4.66 6.14 -5.75
N LEU A 70 -3.72 6.25 -4.81
CA LEU A 70 -3.12 7.53 -4.42
C LEU A 70 -2.37 8.19 -5.58
N GLY A 71 -1.62 7.42 -6.36
CA GLY A 71 -0.95 7.92 -7.57
C GLY A 71 -1.95 8.52 -8.57
N ARG A 72 -3.05 7.80 -8.84
CA ARG A 72 -4.16 8.32 -9.67
C ARG A 72 -4.73 9.62 -9.09
N PHE A 73 -4.99 9.65 -7.78
CA PHE A 73 -5.53 10.83 -7.10
C PHE A 73 -4.60 12.04 -7.23
N VAL A 74 -3.31 11.87 -6.96
CA VAL A 74 -2.29 12.91 -7.08
C VAL A 74 -2.18 13.42 -8.52
N ALA A 75 -2.11 12.51 -9.50
CA ALA A 75 -1.87 12.86 -10.89
C ALA A 75 -3.08 13.49 -11.60
N LEU A 76 -4.31 13.07 -11.24
CA LEU A 76 -5.51 13.41 -11.99
C LEU A 76 -6.52 14.26 -11.23
N VAL A 77 -6.49 14.25 -9.89
CA VAL A 77 -7.48 14.92 -9.05
C VAL A 77 -6.85 16.11 -8.32
N GLN A 78 -5.87 15.87 -7.45
CA GLN A 78 -5.29 16.92 -6.60
C GLN A 78 -4.30 17.81 -7.36
N ARG A 79 -3.43 17.20 -8.18
CA ARG A 79 -2.40 17.89 -8.98
C ARG A 79 -1.58 18.96 -8.23
N PRO A 80 -0.97 18.62 -7.07
CA PRO A 80 -0.05 19.53 -6.40
C PRO A 80 1.12 19.91 -7.31
N ALA A 81 1.82 21.03 -7.06
CA ALA A 81 2.91 21.47 -7.94
C ALA A 81 4.01 20.39 -8.11
N GLU A 82 4.23 19.60 -7.08
CA GLU A 82 5.23 18.54 -6.97
C GLU A 82 4.70 17.17 -7.45
N TRP A 83 3.53 17.09 -8.08
CA TRP A 83 2.90 15.81 -8.44
C TRP A 83 3.80 14.90 -9.29
N MET A 84 4.68 15.47 -10.12
CA MET A 84 5.65 14.72 -10.93
C MET A 84 6.78 14.09 -10.11
N GLN A 85 6.99 14.53 -8.87
CA GLN A 85 7.94 13.95 -7.92
C GLN A 85 7.24 12.94 -7.01
N ILE A 86 6.00 13.24 -6.60
CA ILE A 86 5.20 12.39 -5.71
C ILE A 86 4.73 11.11 -6.42
N LEU A 87 4.27 11.21 -7.67
CA LEU A 87 3.71 10.06 -8.40
C LEU A 87 4.71 8.91 -8.57
N PRO A 88 5.97 9.14 -9.02
CA PRO A 88 6.96 8.08 -9.12
C PRO A 88 7.24 7.37 -7.80
N GLU A 89 7.28 8.08 -6.67
CA GLU A 89 7.49 7.48 -5.34
C GLU A 89 6.37 6.50 -4.99
N LEU A 90 5.11 6.90 -5.20
CA LEU A 90 3.94 6.04 -4.94
C LEU A 90 3.94 4.80 -5.85
N LEU A 91 4.23 4.97 -7.15
CA LEU A 91 4.27 3.84 -8.10
C LEU A 91 5.45 2.90 -7.85
N SER A 92 6.59 3.43 -7.41
CA SER A 92 7.76 2.64 -7.05
C SER A 92 7.48 1.78 -5.83
N GLU A 93 6.83 2.35 -4.81
CA GLU A 93 6.47 1.60 -3.61
C GLU A 93 5.38 0.55 -3.90
N ALA A 94 4.41 0.86 -4.75
CA ALA A 94 3.43 -0.12 -5.23
C ALA A 94 4.10 -1.31 -5.93
N ARG A 95 5.06 -1.04 -6.82
CA ARG A 95 5.84 -2.07 -7.51
C ARG A 95 6.65 -2.92 -6.55
N ARG A 96 7.33 -2.30 -5.58
CA ARG A 96 8.16 -3.01 -4.58
C ARG A 96 7.35 -4.04 -3.79
N LEU A 97 6.11 -3.70 -3.44
CA LEU A 97 5.22 -4.59 -2.68
C LEU A 97 4.70 -5.78 -3.48
N VAL A 98 4.65 -5.71 -4.80
CA VAL A 98 4.21 -6.81 -5.67
C VAL A 98 5.40 -7.67 -6.12
N TRP A 99 6.60 -7.09 -6.21
CA TRP A 99 7.80 -7.78 -6.72
C TRP A 99 8.61 -8.54 -5.65
N THR A 100 8.25 -8.41 -4.37
CA THR A 100 8.99 -9.02 -3.26
C THR A 100 8.81 -10.53 -3.10
N LYS A 101 8.06 -11.19 -3.99
CA LYS A 101 7.98 -12.66 -4.07
C LYS A 101 8.31 -13.10 -5.50
N ASP A 102 9.43 -13.79 -5.67
CA ASP A 102 9.84 -14.41 -6.92
C ASP A 102 8.68 -15.22 -7.53
N VAL A 103 8.32 -14.87 -8.76
CA VAL A 103 7.63 -15.77 -9.66
C VAL A 103 8.60 -16.93 -9.90
N THR A 104 8.39 -18.07 -9.25
CA THR A 104 9.10 -19.30 -9.62
C THR A 104 8.74 -19.58 -11.09
N PRO A 105 9.71 -19.66 -12.02
CA PRO A 105 9.40 -20.07 -13.38
C PRO A 105 8.78 -21.47 -13.31
N LEU A 106 7.62 -21.66 -13.93
CA LEU A 106 7.11 -22.99 -14.22
C LEU A 106 8.24 -23.77 -14.90
N HIS A 107 8.75 -24.81 -14.23
CA HIS A 107 9.72 -25.71 -14.82
C HIS A 107 9.19 -26.14 -16.19
N ALA A 108 9.91 -25.76 -17.25
CA ALA A 108 9.71 -26.33 -18.56
C ALA A 108 9.99 -27.82 -18.41
N GLY A 109 8.93 -28.62 -18.32
CA GLY A 109 9.02 -30.07 -18.32
C GLY A 109 9.72 -30.49 -19.61
N GLY A 110 10.95 -30.97 -19.46
CA GLY A 110 11.58 -31.80 -20.47
C GLY A 110 10.74 -33.05 -20.65
N VAL A 111 10.53 -33.43 -21.90
CA VAL A 111 10.04 -34.75 -22.27
C VAL A 111 11.20 -35.41 -23.01
N ASP A 112 11.68 -36.50 -22.41
CA ASP A 112 12.58 -37.49 -23.02
C ASP A 112 11.97 -38.12 -24.27
#